data_AF-A0A1J1E1E9-F1
#
_entry.id   AF-A0A1J1E1E9-F1
#
_cell.length_a   1.000
_cell.length_b   1.000
_cell.length_c   1.000
_cell.angle_alpha   90.00
_cell.angle_beta   90.00
_cell.angle_gamma   90.00
#
_symmetry.space_group_name_H-M   'P 1'
#
loop_
_entity.id
_entity.type
_entity.pdbx_description
1 polymer ?
#
loop_
_entity_poly.entity_id
_entity_poly.type
_entity_poly.pdbx_seq_one_letter_code
_entity_poly.pdbx_strand_id
1 'polypeptide(L)'
;MKYNETLSFAFLCSVVLFNSCIKNTSSVDNDVKKTKPINFISKWKIGEEIDEKKTIVLPIYNGGDYDFYVDWGDGTEKQHINSDNLNSKSHAYKAPGEYYITITGKIKGFNFGLVDESKSKVIEILDWGNLNFGRNENGAYFKYCMNLTTIPSFPPDLEGITNMKEMFKLCSKFNGDVSNWDVSKVTDMSYMFSGCRSFTGKGLKTWDVSNVTNMQFMFSLATNLTEDLSGWNVNKVNTCGNFIDTAKTRIPKIFPRCTEVPYLDFSSLSPKTVEHSEK
;
A
#
# COMPACT_ATOMS: atom_id res chain seq x y z
N MET A 1 -45.53 -13.39 44.80
CA MET A 1 -44.42 -14.36 44.98
C MET A 1 -43.50 -14.27 43.77
N LYS A 2 -42.22 -13.97 44.06
CA LYS A 2 -40.97 -14.32 43.35
C LYS A 2 -40.71 -13.89 41.88
N TYR A 3 -39.54 -13.25 41.76
CA TYR A 3 -38.70 -12.99 40.59
C TYR A 3 -38.29 -14.24 39.79
N ASN A 4 -38.05 -14.05 38.48
CA ASN A 4 -36.86 -14.47 37.70
C ASN A 4 -37.09 -14.06 36.23
N GLU A 5 -36.41 -13.04 35.68
CA GLU A 5 -35.08 -13.09 35.03
C GLU A 5 -34.89 -14.24 34.02
N THR A 6 -34.79 -13.88 32.73
CA THR A 6 -33.65 -14.22 31.84
C THR A 6 -33.69 -13.43 30.52
N LEU A 7 -32.60 -12.71 30.26
CA LEU A 7 -31.88 -12.37 29.01
C LEU A 7 -32.61 -12.59 27.66
N SER A 8 -32.58 -11.67 26.68
CA SER A 8 -31.36 -11.21 26.00
C SER A 8 -31.68 -10.02 25.06
N PHE A 9 -31.11 -8.85 25.33
CA PHE A 9 -30.91 -7.78 24.34
C PHE A 9 -29.47 -7.31 24.45
N ALA A 10 -28.64 -7.63 23.46
CA ALA A 10 -27.38 -6.94 23.19
C ALA A 10 -26.92 -7.26 21.76
N PHE A 11 -27.52 -6.59 20.78
CA PHE A 11 -26.90 -6.36 19.48
C PHE A 11 -26.99 -4.87 19.24
N LEU A 12 -25.99 -4.14 19.73
CA LEU A 12 -25.59 -2.78 19.32
C LEU A 12 -24.49 -2.30 20.27
N CYS A 13 -23.49 -1.64 19.67
CA CYS A 13 -22.41 -0.88 20.30
C CYS A 13 -21.11 -1.64 20.66
N SER A 14 -20.21 -1.70 19.67
CA SER A 14 -18.77 -1.69 19.93
C SER A 14 -18.03 -0.95 18.81
N VAL A 15 -18.46 0.28 18.58
CA VAL A 15 -17.61 1.37 18.10
C VAL A 15 -17.86 2.51 19.06
N VAL A 16 -16.79 3.06 19.65
CA VAL A 16 -16.78 4.05 20.75
C VAL A 16 -16.95 3.43 22.14
N LEU A 17 -15.84 3.08 22.79
CA LEU A 17 -15.54 3.37 24.22
C LEU A 17 -14.10 2.90 24.51
N PHE A 18 -13.11 3.68 24.06
CA PHE A 18 -11.78 3.70 24.67
C PHE A 18 -11.51 5.12 25.16
N ASN A 19 -12.31 5.57 26.13
CA ASN A 19 -12.04 6.78 26.91
C ASN A 19 -12.84 6.75 28.21
N SER A 20 -12.44 5.88 29.14
CA SER A 20 -12.69 6.10 30.58
C SER A 20 -11.92 5.06 31.42
N CYS A 21 -10.63 5.32 31.64
CA CYS A 21 -9.93 5.01 32.89
C CYS A 21 -8.55 5.66 32.86
N ILE A 22 -8.51 6.97 33.07
CA ILE A 22 -7.31 7.63 33.60
C ILE A 22 -7.73 8.24 34.92
N LYS A 23 -7.61 7.46 36.00
CA LYS A 23 -7.53 8.03 37.34
C LYS A 23 -6.06 8.35 37.58
N ASN A 24 -5.83 9.62 37.91
CA ASN A 24 -4.57 10.18 38.37
C ASN A 24 -3.89 9.27 39.40
N THR A 25 -2.74 8.71 39.03
CA THR A 25 -1.64 8.42 39.95
C THR A 25 -0.36 8.90 39.29
N SER A 26 0.28 9.86 39.94
CA SER A 26 1.56 10.45 39.57
C SER A 26 2.68 9.42 39.57
N SER A 27 3.55 9.54 38.56
CA SER A 27 4.84 8.88 38.33
C SER A 27 4.82 7.48 37.69
N VAL A 28 5.67 7.38 36.66
CA VAL A 28 6.30 6.19 36.04
C VAL A 28 5.74 5.77 34.67
N ASP A 29 6.68 5.69 33.72
CA ASP A 29 6.70 5.16 32.34
C ASP A 29 6.11 5.95 31.16
N ASN A 30 6.93 6.87 30.64
CA ASN A 30 6.89 7.36 29.25
C ASN A 30 7.48 6.32 28.27
N ASP A 31 6.97 5.08 28.25
CA ASP A 31 7.36 4.10 27.23
C ASP A 31 6.19 3.18 26.84
N VAL A 32 5.02 3.77 26.51
CA VAL A 32 4.02 3.04 25.71
C VAL A 32 4.56 2.95 24.29
N LYS A 33 5.50 2.02 24.07
CA LYS A 33 5.69 1.42 22.75
C LYS A 33 4.33 0.89 22.34
N LYS A 34 3.66 1.58 21.42
CA LYS A 34 2.51 1.02 20.69
C LYS A 34 2.98 -0.33 20.17
N THR A 35 2.47 -1.42 20.75
CA THR A 35 2.78 -2.76 20.28
C THR A 35 2.38 -2.84 18.81
N LYS A 36 3.35 -3.14 17.94
CA LYS A 36 3.15 -3.26 16.50
C LYS A 36 1.92 -4.17 16.26
N PRO A 37 0.94 -3.75 15.44
CA PRO A 37 -0.19 -4.61 15.13
C PRO A 37 0.33 -5.94 14.56
N ILE A 38 -0.25 -7.06 15.01
CA ILE A 38 0.25 -8.41 14.66
C ILE A 38 -0.42 -8.97 13.41
N ASN A 39 -1.43 -8.27 12.89
CA ASN A 39 -2.25 -8.72 11.77
C ASN A 39 -2.11 -7.75 10.60
N PHE A 40 -1.75 -8.27 9.43
CA PHE A 40 -1.96 -7.55 8.18
C PHE A 40 -3.43 -7.70 7.77
N ILE A 41 -4.12 -6.58 7.55
CA ILE A 41 -5.55 -6.55 7.21
C ILE A 41 -5.73 -5.77 5.91
N SER A 42 -6.39 -6.40 4.94
CA SER A 42 -6.63 -5.82 3.62
C SER A 42 -8.02 -6.15 3.11
N LYS A 43 -8.56 -5.31 2.25
CA LYS A 43 -9.86 -5.50 1.61
C LYS A 43 -9.70 -5.71 0.12
N TRP A 44 -10.40 -6.71 -0.39
CA TRP A 44 -10.30 -7.16 -1.77
C TRP A 44 -11.69 -7.26 -2.38
N LYS A 45 -11.84 -6.84 -3.65
CA LYS A 45 -13.07 -6.99 -4.43
C LYS A 45 -12.87 -8.07 -5.49
N ILE A 46 -13.79 -9.01 -5.56
CA ILE A 46 -13.80 -10.11 -6.52
C ILE A 46 -15.17 -10.25 -7.18
N GLY A 47 -15.18 -10.80 -8.40
CA GLY A 47 -16.39 -10.83 -9.22
C GLY A 47 -16.69 -9.48 -9.85
N GLU A 48 -17.91 -9.34 -10.38
CA GLU A 48 -18.36 -8.33 -11.36
C GLU A 48 -17.54 -7.02 -11.40
N GLU A 49 -17.11 -6.65 -12.62
CA GLU A 49 -16.33 -5.47 -13.03
C GLU A 49 -14.79 -5.52 -12.87
N ILE A 50 -14.18 -6.48 -12.16
CA ILE A 50 -12.71 -6.51 -11.96
C ILE A 50 -12.02 -7.75 -12.57
N ASP A 51 -12.59 -8.94 -12.38
CA ASP A 51 -12.10 -10.22 -12.94
C ASP A 51 -13.22 -11.26 -12.77
N GLU A 52 -13.53 -12.00 -13.83
CA GLU A 52 -14.50 -13.11 -13.80
C GLU A 52 -14.09 -14.21 -12.81
N LYS A 53 -12.78 -14.32 -12.51
CA LYS A 53 -12.26 -15.26 -11.53
C LYS A 53 -12.54 -14.78 -10.10
N LYS A 54 -13.45 -15.46 -9.42
CA LYS A 54 -13.71 -15.37 -7.97
C LYS A 54 -12.60 -16.00 -7.12
N THR A 55 -11.35 -15.74 -7.48
CA THR A 55 -10.16 -16.31 -6.82
C THR A 55 -9.21 -15.21 -6.43
N ILE A 56 -8.68 -15.27 -5.22
CA ILE A 56 -7.55 -14.44 -4.78
C ILE A 56 -6.33 -15.33 -4.67
N VAL A 57 -5.23 -14.85 -5.21
CA VAL A 57 -3.89 -15.41 -5.07
C VAL A 57 -3.08 -14.36 -4.30
N LEU A 58 -2.57 -14.72 -3.12
CA LEU A 58 -1.70 -13.83 -2.36
C LEU A 58 -0.40 -13.56 -3.14
N PRO A 59 0.13 -12.33 -3.14
CA PRO A 59 1.34 -11.95 -3.86
C PRO A 59 2.60 -12.40 -3.11
N ILE A 60 2.68 -13.70 -2.81
CA ILE A 60 3.83 -14.36 -2.21
C ILE A 60 4.48 -15.29 -3.24
N TYR A 61 5.81 -15.38 -3.18
CA TYR A 61 6.65 -16.07 -4.16
C TYR A 61 7.71 -16.93 -3.48
N ASN A 62 8.30 -17.87 -4.23
CA ASN A 62 9.39 -18.69 -3.75
C ASN A 62 10.63 -17.83 -3.47
N GLY A 63 11.19 -17.89 -2.26
CA GLY A 63 12.31 -17.05 -1.81
C GLY A 63 11.98 -16.03 -0.71
N GLY A 64 10.71 -15.95 -0.30
CA GLY A 64 10.31 -15.31 0.96
C GLY A 64 10.41 -16.24 2.17
N ASP A 65 10.07 -15.71 3.34
CA ASP A 65 10.05 -16.41 4.62
C ASP A 65 8.65 -16.31 5.25
N TYR A 66 7.96 -17.43 5.28
CA TYR A 66 6.53 -17.48 5.59
C TYR A 66 6.24 -18.53 6.67
N ASP A 67 5.42 -18.14 7.63
CA ASP A 67 4.79 -19.02 8.60
C ASP A 67 3.60 -18.25 9.22
N PHE A 68 2.45 -18.31 8.53
CA PHE A 68 1.28 -17.50 8.86
C PHE A 68 -0.04 -18.23 8.62
N TYR A 69 -1.08 -17.76 9.30
CA TYR A 69 -2.46 -18.14 9.03
C TYR A 69 -3.15 -17.03 8.25
N VAL A 70 -3.95 -17.42 7.26
CA VAL A 70 -4.83 -16.51 6.51
C VAL A 70 -6.28 -16.84 6.79
N ASP A 71 -7.03 -15.81 7.16
CA ASP A 71 -8.49 -15.78 7.16
C ASP A 71 -8.94 -15.05 5.89
N TRP A 72 -9.68 -15.76 5.03
CA TRP A 72 -10.12 -15.24 3.72
C TRP A 72 -11.36 -14.37 3.80
N GLY A 73 -11.99 -14.26 4.98
CA GLY A 73 -13.12 -13.36 5.22
C GLY A 73 -14.47 -13.86 4.69
N ASP A 74 -14.57 -15.12 4.26
CA ASP A 74 -15.81 -15.74 3.77
C ASP A 74 -16.36 -16.84 4.68
N GLY A 75 -15.80 -16.95 5.90
CA GLY A 75 -16.19 -17.96 6.90
C GLY A 75 -15.63 -19.35 6.66
N THR A 76 -14.76 -19.54 5.66
CA THR A 76 -13.98 -20.77 5.52
C THR A 76 -12.93 -20.90 6.64
N GLU A 77 -12.47 -22.12 6.88
CA GLU A 77 -11.42 -22.38 7.86
C GLU A 77 -10.13 -21.65 7.49
N LYS A 78 -9.44 -21.10 8.50
CA LYS A 78 -8.16 -20.43 8.30
C LYS A 78 -7.13 -21.40 7.74
N GLN A 79 -6.39 -20.97 6.74
CA GLN A 79 -5.36 -21.79 6.12
C GLN A 79 -3.99 -21.42 6.67
N HIS A 80 -3.17 -22.43 6.97
CA HIS A 80 -1.77 -22.24 7.34
C HIS A 80 -0.89 -22.28 6.08
N ILE A 81 -0.09 -21.23 5.90
CA ILE A 81 0.85 -21.09 4.80
C ILE A 81 2.26 -20.87 5.37
N ASN A 82 3.19 -21.67 4.88
CA ASN A 82 4.62 -21.60 5.17
C ASN A 82 5.42 -21.72 3.88
N SER A 83 6.75 -21.57 3.98
CA SER A 83 7.64 -21.59 2.81
C SER A 83 7.63 -22.92 2.04
N ASP A 84 7.19 -24.02 2.64
CA ASP A 84 7.17 -25.35 2.00
C ASP A 84 5.84 -25.65 1.28
N ASN A 85 4.77 -24.87 1.53
CA ASN A 85 3.42 -25.15 1.01
C ASN A 85 2.79 -23.99 0.22
N LEU A 86 3.59 -23.21 -0.51
CA LEU A 86 3.12 -22.02 -1.25
C LEU A 86 1.98 -22.27 -2.27
N ASN A 87 1.69 -23.52 -2.62
CA ASN A 87 0.51 -23.86 -3.44
C ASN A 87 -0.82 -23.50 -2.76
N SER A 88 -0.84 -23.36 -1.43
CA SER A 88 -2.02 -22.95 -0.65
C SER A 88 -2.27 -21.43 -0.64
N LYS A 89 -1.52 -20.64 -1.42
CA LYS A 89 -1.66 -19.17 -1.47
C LYS A 89 -2.90 -18.66 -2.21
N SER A 90 -3.79 -19.55 -2.63
CA SER A 90 -4.93 -19.25 -3.49
C SER A 90 -6.22 -19.72 -2.84
N HIS A 91 -7.27 -18.90 -2.95
CA HIS A 91 -8.60 -19.22 -2.42
C HIS A 91 -9.70 -18.84 -3.40
N ALA A 92 -10.67 -19.73 -3.56
CA ALA A 92 -11.81 -19.56 -4.44
C ALA A 92 -13.08 -19.29 -3.63
N TYR A 93 -13.76 -18.20 -3.96
CA TYR A 93 -14.96 -17.73 -3.29
C TYR A 93 -16.23 -18.19 -4.02
N LYS A 94 -17.27 -18.49 -3.23
CA LYS A 94 -18.56 -18.94 -3.76
C LYS A 94 -19.31 -17.81 -4.47
N ALA A 95 -19.28 -16.60 -3.91
CA ALA A 95 -20.00 -15.44 -4.41
C ALA A 95 -19.04 -14.29 -4.78
N PRO A 96 -19.42 -13.40 -5.70
CA PRO A 96 -18.74 -12.12 -5.86
C PRO A 96 -18.95 -11.26 -4.62
N GLY A 97 -18.06 -10.30 -4.39
CA GLY A 97 -18.18 -9.38 -3.25
C GLY A 97 -16.87 -8.76 -2.81
N GLU A 98 -16.94 -8.09 -1.68
CA GLU A 98 -15.79 -7.53 -0.98
C GLU A 98 -15.47 -8.38 0.24
N TYR A 99 -14.21 -8.74 0.40
CA TYR A 99 -13.74 -9.62 1.46
C TYR A 99 -12.58 -8.99 2.20
N TYR A 100 -12.56 -9.19 3.53
CA TYR A 100 -11.46 -8.77 4.39
C TYR A 100 -10.53 -9.95 4.60
N ILE A 101 -9.30 -9.83 4.09
CA ILE A 101 -8.26 -10.83 4.30
C ILE A 101 -7.44 -10.40 5.52
N THR A 102 -7.35 -11.30 6.50
CA THR A 102 -6.51 -11.12 7.69
C THR A 102 -5.39 -12.15 7.68
N ILE A 103 -4.15 -11.68 7.77
CA ILE A 103 -2.96 -12.52 7.87
C ILE A 103 -2.34 -12.33 9.25
N THR A 104 -2.12 -13.43 9.96
CA THR A 104 -1.49 -13.46 11.29
C THR A 104 -0.29 -14.39 11.28
N GLY A 105 0.86 -13.93 11.75
CA GLY A 105 2.11 -14.70 11.71
C GLY A 105 3.06 -14.25 10.61
N LYS A 106 4.26 -14.82 10.57
CA LYS A 106 5.39 -14.31 9.80
C LYS A 106 5.10 -14.28 8.30
N ILE A 107 5.12 -13.08 7.70
CA ILE A 107 4.96 -12.89 6.26
C ILE A 107 6.04 -11.94 5.72
N LYS A 108 7.11 -12.52 5.19
CA LYS A 108 8.25 -11.79 4.61
C LYS A 108 8.40 -12.12 3.13
N GLY A 109 8.01 -11.18 2.27
CA GLY A 109 8.06 -11.35 0.81
C GLY A 109 6.73 -11.09 0.09
N PHE A 110 5.93 -10.14 0.57
CA PHE A 110 4.69 -9.74 -0.11
C PHE A 110 5.00 -8.75 -1.25
N ASN A 111 4.79 -9.15 -2.50
CA ASN A 111 5.23 -8.40 -3.67
C ASN A 111 4.41 -8.67 -4.95
N PHE A 112 3.58 -7.70 -5.35
CA PHE A 112 2.83 -7.77 -6.61
C PHE A 112 3.72 -7.63 -7.85
N GLY A 113 4.89 -7.01 -7.78
CA GLY A 113 5.85 -6.96 -8.88
C GLY A 113 6.37 -8.34 -9.33
N LEU A 114 6.34 -9.34 -8.44
CA LEU A 114 6.83 -10.70 -8.69
C LEU A 114 5.71 -11.74 -8.90
N VAL A 115 4.46 -11.37 -8.59
CA VAL A 115 3.29 -12.25 -8.69
C VAL A 115 2.22 -11.49 -9.49
N ASP A 116 1.96 -11.94 -10.72
CA ASP A 116 1.09 -11.26 -11.69
C ASP A 116 -0.38 -11.65 -11.56
N GLU A 117 -0.83 -11.92 -10.34
CA GLU A 117 -2.18 -12.35 -10.02
C GLU A 117 -2.81 -11.41 -8.98
N SER A 118 -4.12 -11.20 -9.12
CA SER A 118 -4.95 -10.48 -8.13
C SER A 118 -4.57 -9.01 -7.85
N LYS A 119 -3.62 -8.43 -8.60
CA LYS A 119 -3.17 -7.03 -8.46
C LYS A 119 -4.31 -6.02 -8.45
N SER A 120 -5.27 -6.19 -9.35
CA SER A 120 -6.44 -5.31 -9.48
C SER A 120 -7.51 -5.57 -8.42
N LYS A 121 -7.40 -6.64 -7.62
CA LYS A 121 -8.43 -7.07 -6.67
C LYS A 121 -8.26 -6.44 -5.29
N VAL A 122 -7.04 -6.05 -4.89
CA VAL A 122 -6.83 -5.29 -3.65
C VAL A 122 -7.33 -3.86 -3.82
N ILE A 123 -8.20 -3.41 -2.90
CA ILE A 123 -8.84 -2.08 -2.97
C ILE A 123 -8.47 -1.17 -1.80
N GLU A 124 -8.08 -1.74 -0.66
CA GLU A 124 -7.70 -1.01 0.54
C GLU A 124 -6.77 -1.84 1.43
N ILE A 125 -5.77 -1.21 2.02
CA ILE A 125 -5.03 -1.75 3.16
C ILE A 125 -5.58 -1.09 4.42
N LEU A 126 -5.99 -1.88 5.41
CA LEU A 126 -6.58 -1.40 6.66
C LEU A 126 -5.57 -1.41 7.80
N ASP A 127 -4.64 -2.37 7.79
CA ASP A 127 -3.55 -2.45 8.76
C ASP A 127 -2.34 -3.13 8.12
N TRP A 128 -1.15 -2.55 8.25
CA TRP A 128 0.08 -3.17 7.78
C TRP A 128 0.51 -4.35 8.67
N GLY A 129 0.17 -4.29 9.95
CA GLY A 129 0.59 -5.24 10.96
C GLY A 129 2.03 -5.71 10.82
N ASN A 130 2.20 -7.02 10.68
CA ASN A 130 3.50 -7.67 10.60
C ASN A 130 3.99 -7.90 9.16
N LEU A 131 3.35 -7.28 8.17
CA LEU A 131 3.78 -7.35 6.78
C LEU A 131 5.23 -6.90 6.64
N ASN A 132 6.08 -7.77 6.10
CA ASN A 132 7.45 -7.45 5.75
C ASN A 132 7.64 -7.64 4.24
N PHE A 133 8.16 -6.61 3.58
CA PHE A 133 8.33 -6.61 2.12
C PHE A 133 9.44 -7.54 1.61
N GLY A 134 10.28 -8.09 2.50
CA GLY A 134 11.27 -9.10 2.15
C GLY A 134 12.60 -8.50 1.74
N ARG A 135 13.11 -8.90 0.57
CA ARG A 135 14.44 -8.51 0.08
C ARG A 135 14.40 -7.16 -0.66
N ASN A 136 15.44 -6.36 -0.49
CA ASN A 136 15.59 -5.02 -1.06
C ASN A 136 15.83 -4.97 -2.57
N GLU A 137 15.92 -6.10 -3.26
CA GLU A 137 16.37 -6.13 -4.65
C GLU A 137 15.24 -5.72 -5.62
N ASN A 138 13.98 -5.95 -5.24
CA ASN A 138 12.87 -6.00 -6.19
C ASN A 138 12.03 -4.72 -6.26
N GLY A 139 11.81 -4.01 -5.14
CA GLY A 139 10.82 -2.94 -5.09
C GLY A 139 9.42 -3.45 -5.50
N ALA A 140 8.64 -2.62 -6.20
CA ALA A 140 7.40 -2.98 -6.90
C ALA A 140 6.31 -3.65 -6.04
N TYR A 141 6.33 -3.42 -4.72
CA TYR A 141 5.52 -4.18 -3.77
C TYR A 141 4.01 -4.13 -4.04
N PHE A 142 3.48 -2.99 -4.51
CA PHE A 142 2.09 -2.76 -4.91
C PHE A 142 1.97 -2.31 -6.38
N LYS A 143 2.93 -2.70 -7.22
CA LYS A 143 2.92 -2.33 -8.63
C LYS A 143 1.64 -2.85 -9.32
N TYR A 144 0.99 -1.94 -10.05
CA TYR A 144 -0.24 -2.17 -10.82
C TYR A 144 -1.49 -2.50 -9.99
N CYS A 145 -1.51 -2.17 -8.70
CA CYS A 145 -2.72 -2.22 -7.88
C CYS A 145 -3.69 -1.07 -8.24
N MET A 146 -4.26 -1.10 -9.45
CA MET A 146 -5.04 -0.01 -10.04
C MET A 146 -6.28 0.38 -9.23
N ASN A 147 -6.83 -0.55 -8.45
CA ASN A 147 -8.01 -0.32 -7.61
C ASN A 147 -7.69 -0.01 -6.14
N LEU A 148 -6.42 -0.04 -5.74
CA LEU A 148 -6.01 0.36 -4.39
C LEU A 148 -6.24 1.85 -4.20
N THR A 149 -7.03 2.23 -3.21
CA THR A 149 -7.42 3.62 -2.95
C THR A 149 -6.70 4.19 -1.73
N THR A 150 -6.76 3.49 -0.60
CA THR A 150 -6.27 3.94 0.70
C THR A 150 -5.34 2.91 1.35
N ILE A 151 -4.51 3.41 2.26
CA ILE A 151 -3.63 2.66 3.17
C ILE A 151 -3.81 3.26 4.57
N PRO A 152 -3.46 2.54 5.66
CA PRO A 152 -3.61 3.09 7.01
C PRO A 152 -2.60 4.20 7.27
N SER A 153 -2.93 5.09 8.21
CA SER A 153 -2.05 6.18 8.64
C SER A 153 -0.84 5.70 9.44
N PHE A 154 -0.95 4.55 10.11
CA PHE A 154 0.20 3.89 10.71
C PHE A 154 1.10 3.36 9.57
N PRO A 155 2.43 3.56 9.61
CA PRO A 155 3.30 3.18 8.50
C PRO A 155 3.53 1.67 8.45
N PRO A 156 3.90 1.13 7.28
CA PRO A 156 4.44 -0.23 7.19
C PRO A 156 5.79 -0.31 7.87
N ASP A 157 6.23 -1.53 8.17
CA ASP A 157 7.61 -1.78 8.56
C ASP A 157 8.53 -1.67 7.34
N LEU A 158 9.30 -0.58 7.30
CA LEU A 158 10.30 -0.30 6.27
C LEU A 158 11.72 -0.57 6.78
N GLU A 159 11.89 -1.24 7.92
CA GLU A 159 13.22 -1.54 8.44
C GLU A 159 14.02 -2.36 7.42
N GLY A 160 15.21 -1.84 7.08
CA GLY A 160 16.10 -2.46 6.11
C GLY A 160 15.73 -2.15 4.66
N ILE A 161 14.57 -1.57 4.35
CA ILE A 161 14.16 -1.27 2.98
C ILE A 161 14.95 -0.07 2.42
N THR A 162 15.78 -0.32 1.42
CA THR A 162 16.55 0.72 0.70
C THR A 162 16.03 0.97 -0.72
N ASN A 163 15.13 0.12 -1.22
CA ASN A 163 14.64 0.17 -2.59
C ASN A 163 13.10 0.14 -2.60
N MET A 164 12.52 1.25 -3.04
CA MET A 164 11.07 1.42 -3.20
C MET A 164 10.70 1.72 -4.66
N LYS A 165 11.58 1.37 -5.61
CA LYS A 165 11.32 1.54 -7.03
C LYS A 165 9.98 0.92 -7.40
N GLU A 166 9.19 1.62 -8.22
CA GLU A 166 7.90 1.17 -8.73
C GLU A 166 6.84 0.76 -7.68
N MET A 167 7.01 1.05 -6.38
CA MET A 167 6.16 0.48 -5.32
C MET A 167 4.66 0.65 -5.59
N PHE A 168 4.22 1.81 -6.09
CA PHE A 168 2.82 2.09 -6.46
C PHE A 168 2.66 2.42 -7.94
N LYS A 169 3.59 2.00 -8.80
CA LYS A 169 3.53 2.28 -10.24
C LYS A 169 2.19 1.82 -10.84
N LEU A 170 1.53 2.71 -11.57
CA LEU A 170 0.18 2.63 -12.15
C LEU A 170 -0.94 2.28 -11.15
N CYS A 171 -0.81 2.61 -9.86
CA CYS A 171 -1.94 2.57 -8.92
C CYS A 171 -2.83 3.80 -9.16
N SER A 172 -3.61 3.80 -10.24
CA SER A 172 -4.28 5.00 -10.76
C SER A 172 -5.26 5.64 -9.77
N LYS A 173 -5.92 4.83 -8.91
CA LYS A 173 -6.86 5.29 -7.88
C LYS A 173 -6.22 5.56 -6.51
N PHE A 174 -4.92 5.32 -6.34
CA PHE A 174 -4.25 5.47 -5.05
C PHE A 174 -4.22 6.93 -4.61
N ASN A 175 -4.63 7.20 -3.38
CA ASN A 175 -4.56 8.50 -2.73
C ASN A 175 -4.31 8.37 -1.21
N GLY A 176 -3.45 7.43 -0.83
CA GLY A 176 -3.11 7.15 0.56
C GLY A 176 -2.31 8.25 1.25
N ASP A 177 -2.42 8.33 2.57
CA ASP A 177 -1.59 9.20 3.41
C ASP A 177 -0.27 8.49 3.75
N VAL A 178 0.86 9.09 3.35
CA VAL A 178 2.20 8.52 3.54
C VAL A 178 3.06 9.33 4.53
N SER A 179 2.45 10.22 5.31
CA SER A 179 3.14 11.18 6.19
C SER A 179 4.06 10.55 7.23
N ASN A 180 3.71 9.35 7.72
CA ASN A 180 4.42 8.67 8.80
C ASN A 180 5.46 7.65 8.31
N TRP A 181 5.70 7.55 7.00
CA TRP A 181 6.67 6.59 6.47
C TRP A 181 8.09 7.07 6.73
N ASP A 182 8.89 6.25 7.42
CA ASP A 182 10.33 6.48 7.54
C ASP A 182 11.04 5.97 6.29
N VAL A 183 11.35 6.89 5.38
CA VAL A 183 12.06 6.61 4.12
C VAL A 183 13.53 7.03 4.16
N SER A 184 14.06 7.37 5.34
CA SER A 184 15.41 7.94 5.50
C SER A 184 16.54 7.03 5.00
N LYS A 185 16.31 5.71 4.94
CA LYS A 185 17.27 4.72 4.43
C LYS A 185 17.12 4.39 2.94
N VAL A 186 16.10 4.93 2.27
CA VAL A 186 15.78 4.61 0.88
C VAL A 186 16.75 5.32 -0.06
N THR A 187 17.29 4.58 -1.03
CA THR A 187 18.23 5.07 -2.04
C THR A 187 17.63 5.10 -3.45
N ASP A 188 16.61 4.28 -3.73
CA ASP A 188 15.92 4.24 -5.03
C ASP A 188 14.40 4.37 -4.88
N MET A 189 13.84 5.42 -5.49
CA MET A 189 12.41 5.71 -5.58
C MET A 189 11.94 5.85 -7.04
N SER A 190 12.71 5.36 -8.01
CA SER A 190 12.36 5.47 -9.42
C SER A 190 10.97 4.90 -9.72
N TYR A 191 10.17 5.65 -10.48
CA TYR A 191 8.79 5.32 -10.86
C TYR A 191 7.82 5.03 -9.70
N MET A 192 8.16 5.32 -8.44
CA MET A 192 7.39 4.88 -7.26
C MET A 192 5.89 5.23 -7.34
N PHE A 193 5.55 6.44 -7.81
CA PHE A 193 4.18 6.92 -7.97
C PHE A 193 3.82 7.21 -9.44
N SER A 194 4.58 6.65 -10.39
CA SER A 194 4.33 6.86 -11.82
C SER A 194 2.93 6.37 -12.19
N GLY A 195 2.10 7.22 -12.78
CA GLY A 195 0.72 6.93 -13.16
C GLY A 195 -0.28 6.85 -12.00
N CYS A 196 0.08 7.26 -10.79
CA CYS A 196 -0.85 7.46 -9.68
C CYS A 196 -1.68 8.73 -9.91
N ARG A 197 -2.66 8.67 -10.81
CA ARG A 197 -3.43 9.84 -11.27
C ARG A 197 -4.23 10.52 -10.16
N SER A 198 -4.77 9.76 -9.20
CA SER A 198 -5.53 10.27 -8.07
C SER A 198 -4.70 10.78 -6.90
N PHE A 199 -3.39 10.50 -6.88
CA PHE A 199 -2.54 10.81 -5.73
C PHE A 199 -2.25 12.30 -5.64
N THR A 200 -2.61 12.92 -4.51
CA THR A 200 -2.38 14.36 -4.28
C THR A 200 -1.02 14.66 -3.64
N GLY A 201 -0.33 13.63 -3.15
CA GLY A 201 0.96 13.76 -2.47
C GLY A 201 0.88 13.91 -0.96
N LYS A 202 -0.29 13.66 -0.35
CA LYS A 202 -0.51 13.84 1.09
C LYS A 202 0.59 13.16 1.91
N GLY A 203 1.36 13.96 2.63
CA GLY A 203 2.42 13.50 3.54
C GLY A 203 3.82 13.44 2.92
N LEU A 204 3.99 13.59 1.60
CA LEU A 204 5.32 13.56 0.97
C LEU A 204 6.26 14.65 1.52
N LYS A 205 5.72 15.81 1.88
CA LYS A 205 6.51 16.94 2.40
C LYS A 205 7.33 16.61 3.65
N THR A 206 6.94 15.60 4.43
CA THR A 206 7.63 15.21 5.68
C THR A 206 8.78 14.23 5.45
N TRP A 207 8.92 13.68 4.24
CA TRP A 207 9.93 12.66 3.95
C TRP A 207 11.36 13.22 3.96
N ASP A 208 12.25 12.53 4.65
CA ASP A 208 13.71 12.71 4.49
C ASP A 208 14.20 11.89 3.28
N VAL A 209 14.37 12.57 2.15
CA VAL A 209 14.86 11.97 0.90
C VAL A 209 16.37 12.20 0.68
N SER A 210 17.11 12.65 1.69
CA SER A 210 18.52 13.05 1.55
C SER A 210 19.48 11.92 1.18
N ASN A 211 19.05 10.66 1.30
CA ASN A 211 19.80 9.47 0.89
C ASN A 211 19.41 8.94 -0.49
N VAL A 212 18.36 9.48 -1.11
CA VAL A 212 17.88 9.00 -2.41
C VAL A 212 18.85 9.43 -3.51
N THR A 213 19.30 8.46 -4.32
CA THR A 213 20.17 8.69 -5.48
C THR A 213 19.43 8.60 -6.81
N ASN A 214 18.31 7.87 -6.84
CA ASN A 214 17.50 7.66 -8.05
C ASN A 214 16.03 8.02 -7.81
N MET A 215 15.53 9.00 -8.58
CA MET A 215 14.12 9.44 -8.56
C MET A 215 13.51 9.47 -9.98
N GLN A 216 14.10 8.76 -10.93
CA GLN A 216 13.70 8.79 -12.33
C GLN A 216 12.20 8.49 -12.48
N PHE A 217 11.45 9.36 -13.16
CA PHE A 217 10.01 9.18 -13.42
C PHE A 217 9.12 8.94 -12.20
N MET A 218 9.57 9.29 -10.99
CA MET A 218 8.85 9.03 -9.73
C MET A 218 7.39 9.50 -9.79
N PHE A 219 7.11 10.65 -10.42
CA PHE A 219 5.78 11.24 -10.53
C PHE A 219 5.29 11.44 -11.97
N SER A 220 5.90 10.75 -12.94
CA SER A 220 5.41 10.78 -14.33
C SER A 220 3.95 10.33 -14.38
N LEU A 221 3.07 11.10 -15.04
CA LEU A 221 1.62 10.85 -15.14
C LEU A 221 0.83 10.91 -13.81
N ALA A 222 1.42 11.42 -12.72
CA ALA A 222 0.71 11.71 -11.45
C ALA A 222 0.02 13.08 -11.52
N THR A 223 -1.05 13.17 -12.30
CA THR A 223 -1.67 14.45 -12.72
C THR A 223 -2.29 15.27 -11.59
N ASN A 224 -2.71 14.64 -10.48
CA ASN A 224 -3.32 15.35 -9.33
C ASN A 224 -2.33 15.68 -8.21
N LEU A 225 -1.04 15.40 -8.38
CA LEU A 225 -0.02 15.72 -7.38
C LEU A 225 0.11 17.24 -7.20
N THR A 226 -0.16 17.72 -5.98
CA THR A 226 -0.19 19.15 -5.64
C THR A 226 0.63 19.51 -4.38
N GLU A 227 1.05 18.52 -3.57
CA GLU A 227 1.88 18.74 -2.37
C GLU A 227 3.16 19.54 -2.71
N ASP A 228 3.54 20.52 -1.88
CA ASP A 228 4.77 21.32 -2.07
C ASP A 228 5.99 20.54 -1.59
N LEU A 229 6.85 20.15 -2.54
CA LEU A 229 8.06 19.37 -2.30
C LEU A 229 9.32 20.24 -2.29
N SER A 230 9.21 21.57 -2.36
CA SER A 230 10.38 22.48 -2.46
C SER A 230 11.37 22.39 -1.29
N GLY A 231 10.97 21.80 -0.17
CA GLY A 231 11.83 21.56 0.99
C GLY A 231 12.67 20.27 0.92
N TRP A 232 12.47 19.40 -0.07
CA TRP A 232 13.24 18.16 -0.18
C TRP A 232 14.72 18.41 -0.49
N ASN A 233 15.61 17.72 0.24
CA ASN A 233 17.04 17.70 -0.04
C ASN A 233 17.35 16.62 -1.08
N VAL A 234 17.53 17.03 -2.33
CA VAL A 234 17.79 16.14 -3.48
C VAL A 234 19.26 16.13 -3.93
N ASN A 235 20.19 16.56 -3.08
CA ASN A 235 21.60 16.75 -3.47
C ASN A 235 22.33 15.46 -3.91
N LYS A 236 21.84 14.28 -3.50
CA LYS A 236 22.41 12.98 -3.90
C LYS A 236 21.77 12.41 -5.17
N VAL A 237 20.67 12.99 -5.65
CA VAL A 237 19.99 12.53 -6.86
C VAL A 237 20.88 12.82 -8.06
N ASN A 238 21.26 11.76 -8.79
CA ASN A 238 22.18 11.85 -9.93
C ASN A 238 21.56 11.36 -11.25
N THR A 239 20.27 11.05 -11.25
CA THR A 239 19.51 10.59 -12.43
C THR A 239 18.86 11.74 -13.19
N CYS A 240 18.96 11.73 -14.52
CA CYS A 240 18.48 12.81 -15.40
C CYS A 240 17.13 12.57 -16.09
N GLY A 241 16.42 11.47 -15.83
CA GLY A 241 15.10 11.24 -16.46
C GLY A 241 13.99 12.10 -15.83
N ASN A 242 12.90 12.35 -16.58
CA ASN A 242 11.81 13.27 -16.19
C ASN A 242 11.32 12.94 -14.78
N PHE A 243 11.71 13.73 -13.78
CA PHE A 243 11.21 13.57 -12.41
C PHE A 243 9.70 13.82 -12.35
N ILE A 244 9.24 14.77 -13.16
CA ILE A 244 7.85 15.13 -13.38
C ILE A 244 7.67 15.39 -14.87
N ASP A 245 6.64 14.79 -15.45
CA ASP A 245 6.23 15.04 -16.83
C ASP A 245 4.88 15.80 -16.89
N THR A 246 4.04 15.66 -15.85
CA THR A 246 2.64 16.17 -15.87
C THR A 246 2.12 16.70 -14.53
N ALA A 247 2.90 16.61 -13.44
CA ALA A 247 2.44 17.01 -12.11
C ALA A 247 2.53 18.53 -11.92
N LYS A 248 1.56 19.11 -11.21
CA LYS A 248 1.46 20.57 -10.96
C LYS A 248 2.17 21.03 -9.67
N THR A 249 3.04 20.20 -9.11
CA THR A 249 3.71 20.43 -7.82
C THR A 249 4.90 21.40 -7.94
N ARG A 250 5.18 22.10 -6.84
CA ARG A 250 6.42 22.87 -6.67
C ARG A 250 7.54 21.94 -6.23
N ILE A 251 8.60 21.88 -7.03
CA ILE A 251 9.75 21.00 -6.79
C ILE A 251 10.95 21.74 -6.18
N PRO A 252 11.89 21.02 -5.54
CA PRO A 252 13.20 21.57 -5.20
C PRO A 252 13.86 22.16 -6.44
N LYS A 253 14.38 23.38 -6.31
CA LYS A 253 15.31 23.91 -7.32
C LYS A 253 16.59 23.11 -7.15
N ILE A 254 16.89 22.16 -8.03
CA ILE A 254 18.21 21.55 -8.29
C ILE A 254 17.99 20.38 -9.25
N PHE A 255 18.26 20.62 -10.52
CA PHE A 255 18.86 19.59 -11.39
C PHE A 255 20.16 20.18 -11.97
N PRO A 256 21.19 20.48 -11.15
CA PRO A 256 22.42 21.13 -11.60
C PRO A 256 23.26 20.26 -12.55
N ARG A 257 22.83 19.02 -12.84
CA ARG A 257 23.49 18.10 -13.77
C ARG A 257 22.60 17.55 -14.89
N CYS A 258 21.33 17.96 -14.98
CA CYS A 258 20.46 17.57 -16.09
C CYS A 258 20.60 18.61 -17.20
N THR A 259 21.60 18.46 -18.07
CA THR A 259 21.81 19.40 -19.18
C THR A 259 20.85 19.19 -20.36
N GLU A 260 20.10 18.08 -20.43
CA GLU A 260 19.17 17.84 -21.52
C GLU A 260 17.97 17.02 -21.02
N VAL A 261 16.77 17.58 -21.12
CA VAL A 261 15.52 16.81 -20.96
C VAL A 261 14.81 16.89 -22.31
N PRO A 262 14.67 15.78 -23.07
CA PRO A 262 13.85 15.78 -24.27
C PRO A 262 12.40 16.03 -23.85
N TYR A 263 11.85 17.16 -24.27
CA TYR A 263 10.43 17.43 -24.21
C TYR A 263 9.73 16.41 -25.12
N LEU A 264 9.05 15.42 -24.54
CA LEU A 264 8.20 14.52 -25.31
C LEU A 264 6.78 15.10 -25.31
N ASP A 265 6.38 15.67 -26.45
CA ASP A 265 5.02 16.16 -26.67
C ASP A 265 4.05 14.99 -26.87
N PHE A 266 3.16 14.78 -25.90
CA PHE A 266 2.11 13.76 -25.94
C PHE A 266 0.70 14.35 -26.11
N SER A 267 0.57 15.54 -26.70
CA SER A 267 -0.71 16.12 -27.13
C SER A 267 -1.53 15.20 -28.05
N SER A 268 -0.94 14.09 -28.54
CA SER A 268 -1.58 13.08 -29.38
C SER A 268 -2.19 11.87 -28.64
N LEU A 269 -1.98 11.71 -27.32
CA LEU A 269 -2.54 10.58 -26.56
C LEU A 269 -3.86 10.97 -25.88
N SER A 270 -4.93 11.10 -26.66
CA SER A 270 -6.29 11.09 -26.12
C SER A 270 -6.65 9.69 -25.61
N PRO A 271 -7.46 9.55 -24.54
CA PRO A 271 -8.00 8.25 -24.16
C PRO A 271 -8.92 7.78 -25.28
N LYS A 272 -8.58 6.67 -25.95
CA LYS A 272 -9.56 5.97 -26.78
C LYS A 272 -10.68 5.50 -25.85
N THR A 273 -11.83 6.13 -25.94
CA THR A 273 -13.09 5.59 -25.44
C THR A 273 -13.29 4.24 -26.11
N VAL A 274 -13.27 3.17 -25.33
CA VAL A 274 -13.75 1.87 -25.77
C VAL A 274 -15.27 1.98 -25.77
N GLU A 275 -15.86 2.27 -26.93
CA GLU A 275 -17.28 2.05 -27.13
C GLU A 275 -17.54 0.54 -27.09
N HIS A 276 -18.32 0.10 -26.10
CA HIS A 276 -18.98 -1.19 -26.17
C HIS A 276 -20.01 -1.14 -27.30
N SER A 277 -19.75 -1.86 -28.38
CA SER A 277 -20.79 -2.21 -29.35
C SER A 277 -21.58 -3.40 -28.78
N GLU A 278 -22.79 -3.14 -28.29
CA GLU A 278 -23.80 -4.17 -28.13
C GLU A 278 -24.13 -4.77 -29.50
N LYS A 279 -24.07 -6.09 -29.60
CA LYS A 279 -24.80 -6.92 -30.56
C LYS A 279 -25.22 -8.20 -29.88
#